data_AF-A0A6A3A2M3-F1
#
_entry.id   AF-A0A6A3A2M3-F1
#
_cell.length_a   1.000
_cell.length_b   1.000
_cell.length_c   1.000
_cell.angle_alpha   90.00
_cell.angle_beta   90.00
_cell.angle_gamma   90.00
#
_symmetry.space_group_name_H-M   'P 1'
#
loop_
_entity.id
_entity.type
_entity.pdbx_description
1 polymer ?
#
loop_
_entity_poly.entity_id
_entity_poly.type
_entity_poly.pdbx_seq_one_letter_code
_entity_poly.pdbx_strand_id
1 'polypeptide(L)'
;MGSNLYNENGHCASAEEQPAPRLIPTKANIENCLKWLVKDCKSGDSLVFYYSGHGLRQPDFENDEIDGFDETICPVDFLKEGMILDNDIYATIVNSLTDGVTLHAIVDACHSGTILDLEQVYDKKRKRWRDNKPPSGVRKQTMGGKAYCISACEDDQVAADTTRWGTC
;
A
#
# COMPACT_ATOMS: atom_id res chain seq x y z
N MET A 1 4.71 -22.33 -18.95
CA MET A 1 5.88 -22.43 -18.05
C MET A 1 5.99 -21.09 -17.35
N GLY A 2 5.56 -21.01 -16.08
CA GLY A 2 5.46 -19.75 -15.35
C GLY A 2 6.85 -19.27 -14.91
N SER A 3 7.28 -18.12 -15.41
CA SER A 3 8.49 -17.46 -14.92
C SER A 3 8.23 -16.92 -13.52
N ASN A 4 8.97 -17.42 -12.52
CA ASN A 4 8.91 -16.95 -11.15
C ASN A 4 9.23 -15.45 -11.07
N LEU A 5 8.31 -14.66 -10.49
CA LEU A 5 8.48 -13.23 -10.15
C LEU A 5 9.49 -13.01 -9.01
N TYR A 6 9.98 -14.08 -8.40
CA TYR A 6 10.70 -14.06 -7.14
C TYR A 6 12.21 -14.13 -7.36
N ASN A 7 12.97 -13.43 -6.52
CA ASN A 7 14.40 -13.68 -6.41
C ASN A 7 14.63 -14.98 -5.60
N GLU A 8 15.85 -15.52 -5.68
CA GLU A 8 16.28 -16.74 -4.99
C GLU A 8 16.16 -16.68 -3.45
N ASN A 9 15.95 -15.48 -2.89
CA ASN A 9 15.83 -15.21 -1.46
C ASN A 9 14.37 -15.10 -0.98
N GLY A 10 13.38 -15.32 -1.86
CA GLY A 10 11.97 -15.23 -1.49
C GLY A 10 11.49 -13.82 -1.23
N HIS A 11 11.98 -12.82 -1.98
CA HIS A 11 11.43 -11.47 -2.00
C HIS A 11 10.81 -11.17 -3.37
N CYS A 12 9.66 -10.49 -3.37
CA CYS A 12 9.11 -9.84 -4.56
C CYS A 12 9.61 -8.39 -4.57
N ALA A 13 10.59 -8.10 -5.43
CA ALA A 13 11.14 -6.75 -5.58
C ALA A 13 10.83 -6.26 -6.99
N SER A 14 10.40 -5.00 -7.12
CA SER A 14 10.20 -4.35 -8.40
C SER A 14 10.82 -2.95 -8.40
N ALA A 15 11.47 -2.57 -9.50
CA ALA A 15 12.08 -1.27 -9.72
C ALA A 15 12.07 -0.91 -11.21
N GLU A 16 12.04 0.39 -11.54
CA GLU A 16 11.83 0.87 -12.91
C GLU A 16 13.00 0.51 -13.84
N GLU A 17 14.23 0.61 -13.37
CA GLU A 17 15.42 0.19 -14.12
C GLU A 17 15.78 -1.26 -13.81
N GLN A 18 15.06 -2.20 -14.43
CA GLN A 18 15.35 -3.63 -14.29
C GLN A 18 15.53 -4.31 -15.66
N PRO A 19 16.59 -5.13 -15.83
CA PRO A 19 16.83 -5.86 -17.08
C PRO A 19 15.79 -6.98 -17.31
N ALA A 20 15.05 -7.37 -16.28
CA ALA A 20 14.03 -8.42 -16.36
C ALA A 20 12.62 -7.81 -16.30
N PRO A 21 11.75 -8.02 -17.33
CA PRO A 21 10.39 -7.46 -17.38
C PRO A 21 9.51 -7.79 -16.17
N ARG A 22 9.79 -8.91 -15.49
CA ARG A 22 9.07 -9.37 -14.30
C ARG A 22 9.34 -8.55 -13.04
N LEU A 23 10.42 -7.77 -13.04
CA LEU A 23 10.82 -6.91 -11.93
C LEU A 23 10.44 -5.45 -12.19
N ILE A 24 9.79 -5.15 -13.33
CA ILE A 24 9.26 -3.82 -13.60
C ILE A 24 7.98 -3.65 -12.79
N PRO A 25 7.78 -2.53 -12.07
CA PRO A 25 6.62 -2.30 -11.21
C PRO A 25 5.37 -1.92 -12.03
N THR A 26 4.95 -2.81 -12.93
CA THR A 26 3.65 -2.71 -13.62
C THR A 26 2.51 -3.01 -12.65
N LYS A 27 1.30 -2.56 -12.96
CA LYS A 27 0.12 -2.80 -12.13
C LYS A 27 -0.04 -4.28 -11.82
N ALA A 28 0.02 -5.12 -12.86
CA ALA A 28 -0.10 -6.56 -12.73
C ALA A 28 1.02 -7.18 -11.87
N ASN A 29 2.26 -6.70 -11.97
CA ASN A 29 3.36 -7.23 -11.17
C ASN A 29 3.21 -6.84 -9.68
N ILE A 30 2.84 -5.59 -9.39
CA ILE A 30 2.61 -5.13 -8.02
C ILE A 30 1.47 -5.92 -7.37
N GLU A 31 0.32 -6.05 -8.04
CA GLU A 31 -0.81 -6.83 -7.52
C GLU A 31 -0.44 -8.30 -7.28
N ASN A 32 0.37 -8.90 -8.15
CA ASN A 32 0.87 -10.26 -7.96
C ASN A 32 1.83 -10.36 -6.76
N CYS A 33 2.70 -9.36 -6.55
CA CYS A 33 3.57 -9.29 -5.38
C CYS A 33 2.75 -9.15 -4.08
N LEU A 34 1.70 -8.32 -4.06
CA LEU A 34 0.79 -8.17 -2.92
C LEU A 34 0.12 -9.50 -2.57
N LYS A 35 -0.45 -10.19 -3.58
CA LYS A 35 -1.06 -11.52 -3.40
C LYS A 35 -0.06 -12.56 -2.90
N TRP A 36 1.17 -12.51 -3.41
CA TRP A 36 2.24 -13.39 -2.97
C TRP A 36 2.65 -13.12 -1.51
N LEU A 37 2.72 -11.85 -1.09
CA LEU A 37 3.16 -11.45 0.25
C LEU A 37 2.34 -12.13 1.36
N VAL A 38 1.03 -12.23 1.16
CA VAL A 38 0.11 -12.86 2.13
C VAL A 38 -0.17 -14.33 1.83
N LYS A 39 0.38 -14.87 0.74
CA LYS A 39 0.13 -16.24 0.33
C LYS A 39 0.71 -17.21 1.36
N ASP A 40 -0.13 -18.14 1.81
CA ASP A 40 0.24 -19.21 2.74
C ASP A 40 0.82 -18.72 4.09
N CYS A 41 0.56 -17.46 4.47
CA CYS A 41 0.99 -16.91 5.75
C CYS A 41 0.34 -17.64 6.94
N LYS A 42 1.11 -17.80 8.02
CA LYS A 42 0.73 -18.55 9.23
C LYS A 42 1.02 -17.75 10.48
N SER A 43 0.34 -18.11 11.56
CA SER A 43 0.58 -17.54 12.88
C SER A 43 2.07 -17.57 13.23
N GLY A 44 2.63 -16.41 13.60
CA GLY A 44 4.05 -16.20 13.85
C GLY A 44 4.81 -15.53 12.70
N ASP A 45 4.23 -15.46 11.49
CA ASP A 45 4.87 -14.79 10.35
C ASP A 45 4.90 -13.27 10.52
N SER A 46 6.01 -12.67 10.08
CA SER A 46 6.21 -11.23 10.03
C SER A 46 6.49 -10.80 8.58
N LEU A 47 5.52 -10.09 8.01
CA LEU A 47 5.53 -9.62 6.63
C LEU A 47 6.03 -8.18 6.56
N VAL A 48 6.69 -7.83 5.47
CA VAL A 48 7.12 -6.45 5.19
C VAL A 48 6.61 -6.05 3.81
N PHE A 49 5.88 -4.94 3.76
CA PHE A 49 5.52 -4.24 2.54
C PHE A 49 6.28 -2.92 2.50
N TYR A 50 7.04 -2.69 1.43
CA TYR A 50 7.74 -1.44 1.21
C TYR A 50 7.35 -0.90 -0.16
N TYR A 51 6.91 0.36 -0.19
CA TYR A 51 6.65 1.09 -1.42
C TYR A 51 7.28 2.48 -1.33
N SER A 52 7.96 2.88 -2.39
CA SER A 52 8.42 4.25 -2.58
C SER A 52 8.16 4.63 -4.03
N GLY A 53 7.49 5.76 -4.24
CA GLY A 53 7.06 6.18 -5.56
C GLY A 53 5.93 7.21 -5.53
N HIS A 54 5.27 7.38 -6.67
CA HIS A 54 4.18 8.34 -6.78
C HIS A 54 2.89 7.82 -6.13
N GLY A 55 2.32 8.65 -5.27
CA GLY A 55 0.96 8.52 -4.78
C GLY A 55 0.08 9.63 -5.36
N LEU A 56 -1.16 9.29 -5.71
CA LEU A 56 -2.17 10.22 -6.19
C LEU A 56 -3.48 9.99 -5.42
N ARG A 57 -4.47 10.85 -5.66
CA ARG A 57 -5.81 10.72 -5.12
C ARG A 57 -6.86 10.75 -6.21
N GLN A 58 -7.96 10.04 -6.00
CA GLN A 58 -9.15 10.12 -6.84
C GLN A 58 -10.40 10.35 -5.98
N PRO A 59 -11.49 10.93 -6.51
CA PRO A 59 -12.73 11.08 -5.76
C PRO A 59 -13.25 9.72 -5.29
N ASP A 60 -13.58 9.62 -4.00
CA ASP A 60 -14.23 8.45 -3.41
C ASP A 60 -15.72 8.42 -3.82
N PHE A 61 -16.16 7.26 -4.33
CA PHE A 61 -17.55 7.01 -4.73
C PHE A 61 -18.29 6.06 -3.79
N GLU A 62 -17.58 5.38 -2.89
CA GLU A 62 -18.13 4.44 -1.89
C GLU A 62 -18.37 5.11 -0.53
N ASN A 63 -17.87 6.34 -0.37
CA ASN A 63 -17.99 7.17 0.84
C ASN A 63 -17.38 6.44 2.05
N ASP A 64 -16.28 5.74 1.82
CA ASP A 64 -15.49 5.03 2.80
C ASP A 64 -14.21 5.79 3.20
N GLU A 65 -13.98 6.98 2.66
CA GLU A 65 -12.93 7.89 3.13
C GLU A 65 -13.47 9.13 3.83
N ILE A 66 -12.78 9.58 4.89
CA ILE A 66 -13.24 10.70 5.73
C ILE A 66 -13.19 12.04 4.99
N ASP A 67 -12.23 12.21 4.10
CA ASP A 67 -12.06 13.43 3.32
C ASP A 67 -12.58 13.33 1.87
N GLY A 68 -13.14 12.18 1.51
CA GLY A 68 -13.81 11.93 0.24
C GLY A 68 -12.87 11.66 -0.94
N PHE A 69 -11.64 11.20 -0.68
CA PHE A 69 -10.71 10.79 -1.73
C PHE A 69 -10.09 9.43 -1.41
N ASP A 70 -10.05 8.51 -2.38
CA ASP A 70 -9.22 7.31 -2.30
C ASP A 70 -7.75 7.68 -2.55
N GLU A 71 -6.85 7.08 -1.77
CA GLU A 71 -5.43 7.06 -2.03
C GLU A 71 -5.06 6.03 -3.09
N THR A 72 -3.99 6.31 -3.82
CA THR A 72 -3.48 5.40 -4.82
C THR A 72 -1.97 5.31 -4.82
N ILE A 73 -1.44 4.14 -5.20
CA ILE A 73 -0.07 4.03 -5.70
C ILE A 73 -0.09 3.98 -7.22
N CYS A 74 0.96 4.53 -7.84
CA CYS A 74 1.10 4.61 -9.29
C CYS A 74 2.12 3.57 -9.78
N PRO A 75 1.68 2.50 -10.45
CA PRO A 75 2.56 1.62 -11.22
C PRO A 75 3.19 2.35 -12.40
N VAL A 76 4.28 1.83 -12.97
CA VAL A 76 4.95 2.48 -14.12
C VAL A 76 4.06 2.61 -15.36
N ASP A 77 3.06 1.73 -15.49
CA ASP A 77 2.10 1.70 -16.59
C ASP A 77 0.73 2.30 -16.22
N PHE A 78 0.66 3.12 -15.16
CA PHE A 78 -0.59 3.69 -14.65
C PHE A 78 -1.39 4.50 -15.69
N LEU A 79 -0.71 5.16 -16.64
CA LEU A 79 -1.38 5.89 -17.73
C LEU A 79 -2.20 4.98 -18.65
N LYS A 80 -1.88 3.67 -18.70
CA LYS A 80 -2.53 2.68 -19.56
C LYS A 80 -3.41 1.72 -18.77
N GLU A 81 -2.94 1.22 -17.63
CA GLU A 81 -3.61 0.18 -16.82
C GLU A 81 -4.31 0.76 -15.58
N GLY A 82 -4.18 2.07 -15.34
CA GLY A 82 -4.71 2.77 -14.19
C GLY A 82 -3.84 2.62 -12.93
N MET A 83 -4.25 3.32 -11.88
CA MET A 83 -3.61 3.28 -10.57
C MET A 83 -4.07 2.03 -9.78
N ILE A 84 -3.46 1.77 -8.63
CA ILE A 84 -3.91 0.76 -7.65
C ILE A 84 -4.45 1.52 -6.44
N LEU A 85 -5.68 1.21 -6.04
CA LEU A 85 -6.37 1.86 -4.93
C LEU A 85 -5.94 1.29 -3.58
N ASP A 86 -5.94 2.14 -2.56
CA ASP A 86 -5.88 1.75 -1.15
C ASP A 86 -6.86 0.64 -0.80
N ASN A 87 -8.10 0.70 -1.28
CA ASN A 87 -9.13 -0.31 -1.10
C ASN A 87 -8.69 -1.69 -1.62
N ASP A 88 -8.03 -1.74 -2.78
CA ASP A 88 -7.48 -2.98 -3.35
C ASP A 88 -6.28 -3.49 -2.52
N ILE A 89 -5.43 -2.58 -2.04
CA ILE A 89 -4.29 -2.90 -1.18
C ILE A 89 -4.78 -3.46 0.16
N TYR A 90 -5.71 -2.76 0.82
CA TYR A 90 -6.37 -3.16 2.05
C TYR A 90 -6.99 -4.55 1.90
N ALA A 91 -7.82 -4.76 0.88
CA ALA A 91 -8.48 -6.04 0.63
C ALA A 91 -7.46 -7.17 0.43
N THR A 92 -6.35 -6.89 -0.25
CA THR A 92 -5.34 -7.91 -0.56
C THR A 92 -4.47 -8.24 0.65
N ILE A 93 -3.84 -7.25 1.29
CA ILE A 93 -2.77 -7.49 2.26
C ILE A 93 -3.12 -7.20 3.72
N VAL A 94 -4.18 -6.43 3.99
CA VAL A 94 -4.59 -6.09 5.37
C VAL A 94 -5.72 -7.02 5.83
N ASN A 95 -6.78 -7.13 5.04
CA ASN A 95 -7.92 -7.97 5.38
C ASN A 95 -7.53 -9.45 5.52
N SER A 96 -6.61 -9.92 4.67
CA SER A 96 -6.12 -11.32 4.65
C SER A 96 -5.30 -11.74 5.87
N LEU A 97 -4.92 -10.83 6.77
CA LEU A 97 -4.04 -11.14 7.90
C LEU A 97 -4.78 -11.94 8.98
N THR A 98 -4.45 -13.23 9.08
CA THR A 98 -5.00 -14.14 10.10
C THR A 98 -4.30 -14.00 11.45
N ASP A 99 -4.89 -14.59 12.50
CA ASP A 99 -4.38 -14.50 13.86
C ASP A 99 -2.89 -14.88 14.00
N GLY A 100 -2.14 -13.99 14.65
CA GLY A 100 -0.70 -14.12 14.86
C GLY A 100 0.19 -13.73 13.67
N VAL A 101 -0.37 -13.34 12.51
CA VAL A 101 0.40 -12.74 11.42
C VAL A 101 0.57 -11.24 11.69
N THR A 102 1.77 -10.70 11.45
CA THR A 102 2.04 -9.26 11.57
C THR A 102 2.55 -8.69 10.25
N LEU A 103 1.89 -7.64 9.74
CA LEU A 103 2.34 -6.85 8.61
C LEU A 103 2.99 -5.55 9.09
N HIS A 104 4.18 -5.26 8.56
CA HIS A 104 4.85 -3.97 8.70
C HIS A 104 4.92 -3.31 7.33
N ALA A 105 4.20 -2.22 7.16
CA ALA A 105 4.18 -1.44 5.94
C ALA A 105 4.98 -0.15 6.11
N ILE A 106 5.80 0.15 5.11
CA ILE A 106 6.56 1.39 5.01
C ILE A 106 6.23 1.97 3.64
N VAL A 107 5.59 3.12 3.63
CA VAL A 107 5.10 3.74 2.40
C VAL A 107 5.65 5.16 2.29
N ASP A 108 6.47 5.38 1.27
CA ASP A 108 7.07 6.67 0.95
C ASP A 108 6.46 7.20 -0.35
N ALA A 109 5.26 7.79 -0.21
CA ALA A 109 4.50 8.37 -1.30
C ALA A 109 3.68 9.58 -0.81
N CYS A 110 3.29 10.48 -1.72
CA CYS A 110 2.29 11.52 -1.43
C CYS A 110 0.97 10.87 -1.00
N HIS A 111 0.21 11.52 -0.11
CA HIS A 111 -1.12 11.04 0.27
C HIS A 111 -1.11 9.55 0.68
N SER A 112 -0.24 9.18 1.62
CA SER A 112 -0.03 7.78 1.99
C SER A 112 -0.31 7.48 3.46
N GLY A 113 -0.81 8.46 4.22
CA GLY A 113 -1.16 8.30 5.63
C GLY A 113 -2.26 7.28 5.84
N THR A 114 -3.18 7.16 4.88
CA THR A 114 -4.32 6.24 4.90
C THR A 114 -4.26 5.12 3.84
N ILE A 115 -3.17 4.94 3.10
CA ILE A 115 -3.01 3.93 2.01
C ILE A 115 -3.32 2.45 2.35
N LEU A 116 -3.47 2.13 3.64
CA LEU A 116 -3.82 0.78 4.13
C LEU A 116 -5.18 0.73 4.84
N ASP A 117 -5.91 1.84 4.88
CA ASP A 117 -7.22 2.03 5.51
C ASP A 117 -7.32 1.54 6.96
N LEU A 118 -6.27 1.81 7.74
CA LEU A 118 -6.25 1.39 9.14
C LEU A 118 -7.19 2.28 9.96
N GLU A 119 -8.04 1.68 10.81
CA GLU A 119 -9.02 2.40 11.65
C GLU A 119 -8.38 3.40 12.64
N GLN A 120 -7.07 3.32 12.88
CA GLN A 120 -6.36 4.15 13.83
C GLN A 120 -5.16 4.83 13.16
N VAL A 121 -5.22 6.15 13.09
CA VAL A 121 -4.13 6.98 12.54
C VAL A 121 -3.56 7.85 13.65
N TYR A 122 -2.23 7.87 13.76
CA TYR A 122 -1.56 8.70 14.76
C TYR A 122 -1.31 10.11 14.23
N ASP A 123 -1.99 11.11 14.79
CA ASP A 123 -1.73 12.51 14.48
C ASP A 123 -0.50 13.00 15.25
N LYS A 124 0.60 13.20 14.54
CA LYS A 124 1.87 13.69 15.10
C LYS A 124 1.77 15.13 15.62
N LYS A 125 0.96 15.99 15.00
CA LYS A 125 0.75 17.39 15.42
C LYS A 125 -0.02 17.45 16.74
N ARG A 126 -1.07 16.64 16.90
CA ARG A 126 -1.90 16.58 18.12
C ARG A 126 -1.42 15.56 19.15
N LYS A 127 -0.38 14.78 18.82
CA LYS A 127 0.24 13.73 19.64
C LYS A 127 -0.80 12.73 20.19
N ARG A 128 -1.76 12.32 19.35
CA ARG A 128 -2.85 11.42 19.74
C ARG A 128 -3.29 10.53 18.59
N TRP A 129 -3.84 9.38 18.94
CA TRP A 129 -4.58 8.54 18.01
C TRP A 129 -5.89 9.21 17.60
N ARG A 130 -6.26 9.05 16.33
CA ARG A 130 -7.53 9.47 15.74
C ARG A 130 -8.23 8.25 15.16
N ASP A 131 -9.55 8.26 15.27
CA ASP A 131 -10.42 7.27 14.63
C ASP A 131 -10.51 7.61 13.12
N ASN A 132 -10.11 6.66 12.28
CA ASN A 132 -10.18 6.75 10.82
C ASN A 132 -11.28 5.82 10.25
N LYS A 133 -12.33 5.54 11.02
CA LYS A 133 -13.44 4.72 10.51
C LYS A 133 -14.16 5.43 9.37
N PRO A 134 -14.52 4.69 8.32
CA PRO A 134 -15.22 5.22 7.17
C PRO A 134 -16.61 5.76 7.57
N PRO A 135 -17.05 6.89 7.01
CA PRO A 135 -18.41 7.42 7.24
C PRO A 135 -19.52 6.46 6.80
N SER A 136 -19.26 5.60 5.80
CA SER A 136 -20.17 4.53 5.36
C SER A 136 -20.50 3.51 6.46
N GLY A 137 -19.68 3.42 7.52
CA GLY A 137 -19.83 2.43 8.59
C GLY A 137 -19.30 1.04 8.24
N VAL A 138 -18.65 0.89 7.07
CA VAL A 138 -17.91 -0.33 6.71
C VAL A 138 -16.82 -0.57 7.75
N ARG A 139 -16.59 -1.84 8.13
CA ARG A 139 -15.48 -2.18 9.04
C ARG A 139 -14.26 -2.60 8.24
N LYS A 140 -13.25 -1.74 8.21
CA LYS A 140 -11.94 -2.03 7.60
C LYS A 140 -11.00 -2.64 8.67
N GLN A 141 -11.01 -3.97 8.83
CA GLN A 141 -10.27 -4.72 9.86
C GLN A 141 -9.50 -5.92 9.29
N THR A 142 -8.45 -6.34 9.99
CA THR A 142 -7.75 -7.60 9.72
C THR A 142 -8.61 -8.81 10.14
N MET A 143 -8.31 -10.00 9.61
CA MET A 143 -8.88 -11.28 10.06
C MET A 143 -8.30 -11.81 11.37
N GLY A 144 -7.79 -10.93 12.25
CA GLY A 144 -7.19 -11.28 13.55
C GLY A 144 -5.68 -11.01 13.63
N GLY A 145 -5.02 -10.77 12.50
CA GLY A 145 -3.63 -10.34 12.45
C GLY A 145 -3.44 -8.88 12.85
N LYS A 146 -2.19 -8.40 12.79
CA LYS A 146 -1.83 -7.02 13.10
C LYS A 146 -1.21 -6.34 11.88
N ALA A 147 -1.56 -5.08 11.63
CA ALA A 147 -0.95 -4.26 10.61
C ALA A 147 -0.44 -2.96 11.22
N TYR A 148 0.78 -2.58 10.87
CA TYR A 148 1.37 -1.29 11.22
C TYR A 148 1.81 -0.60 9.94
N CYS A 149 1.46 0.68 9.77
CA CYS A 149 1.91 1.51 8.67
C CYS A 149 2.79 2.65 9.18
N ILE A 150 3.91 2.89 8.50
CA ILE A 150 4.74 4.07 8.67
C ILE A 150 4.76 4.78 7.31
N SER A 151 4.09 5.94 7.22
CA SER A 151 4.06 6.76 6.02
C SER A 151 4.97 7.98 6.13
N ALA A 152 5.50 8.44 5.00
CA ALA A 152 6.35 9.63 4.92
C ALA A 152 5.55 10.95 4.83
N CYS A 153 4.30 10.90 4.37
CA CYS A 153 3.43 12.08 4.23
C CYS A 153 2.12 11.94 5.04
N GLU A 154 1.65 13.06 5.59
CA GLU A 154 0.24 13.21 6.00
C GLU A 154 -0.62 13.39 4.74
N ASP A 155 -1.89 12.97 4.78
CA ASP A 155 -2.81 12.95 3.62
C ASP A 155 -3.06 14.32 2.97
N ASP A 156 -2.68 15.40 3.68
CA ASP A 156 -2.77 16.78 3.21
C ASP A 156 -1.49 17.29 2.49
N GLN A 157 -0.47 16.45 2.29
CA GLN A 157 0.81 16.87 1.72
C GLN A 157 1.07 16.28 0.33
N VAL A 158 1.22 17.17 -0.64
CA VAL A 158 1.80 16.87 -1.96
C VAL A 158 3.32 16.77 -1.77
N ALA A 159 3.94 15.62 -2.07
CA ALA A 159 5.38 15.63 -2.32
C ALA A 159 5.59 16.39 -3.63
N ALA A 160 6.18 17.57 -3.53
CA ALA A 160 6.50 18.37 -4.69
C ALA A 160 7.57 17.63 -5.49
N ASP A 161 7.23 17.27 -6.72
CA ASP A 161 8.14 16.73 -7.71
C ASP A 161 9.24 17.77 -7.97
N THR A 162 10.44 17.55 -7.40
CA THR A 162 11.58 18.39 -7.76
C THR A 162 12.00 18.02 -9.16
N THR A 163 11.89 18.95 -10.11
CA THR A 163 12.28 18.82 -11.52
C THR A 163 13.79 18.65 -11.76
N ARG A 164 14.49 17.96 -10.87
CA ARG A 164 15.93 17.72 -10.97
C ARG A 164 16.25 16.30 -10.50
N TRP A 165 16.10 15.36 -11.44
CA TRP A 165 16.86 14.10 -11.53
C TRP A 165 17.34 13.55 -10.19
N GLY A 166 16.49 12.77 -9.53
CA GLY A 166 16.84 12.00 -8.34
C GLY A 166 15.61 11.22 -7.88
N THR A 167 15.74 9.90 -7.86
CA THR A 167 14.91 9.02 -7.03
C THR A 167 14.86 9.56 -5.60
N CYS A 168 13.74 9.31 -4.92
CA CYS A 168 13.59 9.45 -3.47
C CYS A 168 14.84 9.00 -2.70
#